data_AF-A0A6G3MII6-F1
#
_entry.id   AF-A0A6G3MII6-F1
#
_cell.length_a   1.000
_cell.length_b   1.000
_cell.length_c   1.000
_cell.angle_alpha   90.00
_cell.angle_beta   90.00
_cell.angle_gamma   90.00
#
_symmetry.space_group_name_H-M   'P 1'
#
loop_
_entity.id
_entity.type
_entity.pdbx_description
1 polymer ?
#
loop_
_entity_poly.entity_id
_entity_poly.type
_entity_poly.pdbx_seq_one_letter_code
_entity_poly.pdbx_strand_id
1 'polypeptide(L)'
;KEIKGEKKACQEFETKNTSGTASSPLNFCNTSPKEFITFEKNSKLRIRDQKISDSELNLQIKNAEIVSICSLSSTESKNKLTRKAQMRICIPGVICRKSSHVSKAGKTYTRMELSSLQPTLENFTICCFLFGVCQNFYGKTEVGTLIYIFDPKIDDNDKQHIKIFPNLADSIIIIGEAVDFGICKGIVAKTSKSCTLIVNKQHGDFCQYHVSKELHKQKSGRSELKTHYDKPLLRLSFGQNSNQLSQFSQLFPHSPNVQSECDNKS
;
A
#
# COMPACT_ATOMS: atom_id res chain seq x y z
N LYS A 1 -73.55 21.43 -2.79
CA LYS A 1 -72.63 22.59 -2.97
C LYS A 1 -71.22 22.00 -3.10
N GLU A 2 -70.84 21.26 -4.14
CA GLU A 2 -70.66 21.66 -5.56
C GLU A 2 -70.04 23.05 -5.72
N ILE A 3 -68.74 23.09 -6.08
CA ILE A 3 -68.09 23.80 -7.22
C ILE A 3 -66.75 23.05 -7.45
N LYS A 4 -66.57 22.17 -8.46
CA LYS A 4 -66.13 22.36 -9.87
C LYS A 4 -64.77 23.07 -10.05
N GLY A 5 -63.77 22.37 -10.59
CA GLY A 5 -63.14 22.68 -11.91
C GLY A 5 -61.83 23.48 -11.70
N GLU A 6 -60.75 23.40 -12.48
CA GLU A 6 -60.52 22.98 -13.86
C GLU A 6 -59.05 22.56 -14.06
N LYS A 7 -58.83 21.68 -15.04
CA LYS A 7 -57.53 21.44 -15.71
C LYS A 7 -57.27 22.59 -16.69
N LYS A 8 -56.01 23.01 -16.88
CA LYS A 8 -55.56 23.61 -18.15
C LYS A 8 -54.13 23.17 -18.50
N ALA A 9 -54.05 22.51 -19.65
CA ALA A 9 -52.87 22.35 -20.48
C ALA A 9 -52.60 23.63 -21.29
N CYS A 10 -51.46 23.65 -21.98
CA CYS A 10 -50.93 24.55 -23.04
C CYS A 10 -49.53 25.06 -22.64
N GLN A 11 -48.50 25.08 -23.49
CA GLN A 11 -48.40 24.84 -24.92
C GLN A 11 -46.91 24.64 -25.28
N GLU A 12 -46.67 23.82 -26.30
CA GLU A 12 -45.42 23.73 -27.04
C GLU A 12 -45.06 25.10 -27.65
N PHE A 13 -43.79 25.47 -27.54
CA PHE A 13 -43.20 26.47 -28.42
C PHE A 13 -42.15 25.78 -29.29
N GLU A 14 -42.53 25.55 -30.53
CA GLU A 14 -41.63 25.26 -31.64
C GLU A 14 -40.74 26.49 -31.89
N THR A 15 -39.42 26.34 -31.83
CA THR A 15 -38.49 27.29 -32.43
C THR A 15 -37.81 26.65 -33.62
N LYS A 16 -38.06 27.30 -34.77
CA LYS A 16 -37.68 26.93 -36.12
C LYS A 16 -36.16 26.85 -36.32
N ASN A 17 -35.75 25.83 -37.07
CA ASN A 17 -34.43 25.72 -37.70
C ASN A 17 -34.19 26.89 -38.67
N THR A 18 -33.03 27.53 -38.56
CA THR A 18 -32.39 28.27 -39.67
C THR A 18 -30.94 27.85 -39.78
N SER A 19 -30.55 27.55 -41.01
CA SER A 19 -29.31 26.96 -41.48
C SER A 19 -28.09 27.88 -41.40
N GLY A 20 -26.95 27.29 -41.01
CA GLY A 20 -25.68 27.42 -41.72
C GLY A 20 -24.77 28.60 -41.40
N THR A 21 -23.70 28.34 -40.64
CA THR A 21 -22.31 28.61 -41.08
C THR A 21 -21.36 27.80 -40.19
N ALA A 22 -20.45 27.07 -40.83
CA ALA A 22 -19.47 26.21 -40.20
C ALA A 22 -18.46 27.01 -39.37
N SER A 23 -18.38 26.71 -38.08
CA SER A 23 -17.18 26.94 -37.28
C SER A 23 -16.98 25.72 -36.39
N SER A 24 -15.85 25.06 -36.61
CA SER A 24 -15.34 23.84 -35.99
C SER A 24 -15.73 23.70 -34.51
N PRO A 25 -16.24 22.54 -34.06
CA PRO A 25 -16.38 22.32 -32.63
C PRO A 25 -14.97 22.27 -32.02
N LEU A 26 -14.71 23.19 -31.09
CA LEU A 26 -13.57 23.07 -30.20
C LEU A 26 -13.69 21.71 -29.52
N ASN A 27 -12.79 20.79 -29.87
CA ASN A 27 -12.63 19.53 -29.20
C ASN A 27 -12.30 19.82 -27.74
N PHE A 28 -13.33 19.84 -26.88
CA PHE A 28 -13.14 19.72 -25.46
C PHE A 28 -12.59 18.32 -25.23
N CYS A 29 -11.26 18.23 -25.17
CA CYS A 29 -10.62 16.97 -24.85
C CYS A 29 -11.14 16.55 -23.48
N ASN A 30 -11.87 15.43 -23.44
CA ASN A 30 -12.07 14.69 -22.22
C ASN A 30 -10.70 14.13 -21.81
N THR A 31 -9.85 15.00 -21.28
CA THR A 31 -8.72 14.57 -20.48
C THR A 31 -9.34 13.98 -19.24
N SER A 32 -9.32 12.65 -19.16
CA SER A 32 -9.55 11.94 -17.90
C SER A 32 -8.81 12.71 -16.79
N PRO A 33 -9.45 13.04 -15.66
CA PRO A 33 -8.80 13.79 -14.59
C PRO A 33 -7.47 13.11 -14.29
N LYS A 34 -6.35 13.83 -14.42
CA LYS A 34 -5.04 13.29 -14.03
C LYS A 34 -5.14 12.95 -12.55
N GLU A 35 -5.14 11.67 -12.27
CA GLU A 35 -5.28 11.13 -10.94
C GLU A 35 -4.14 11.68 -10.07
N PHE A 36 -4.48 12.43 -9.01
CA PHE A 36 -3.48 13.09 -8.18
C PHE A 36 -2.84 12.07 -7.25
N ILE A 37 -1.54 11.82 -7.45
CA ILE A 37 -0.73 10.91 -6.65
C ILE A 37 0.23 11.73 -5.80
N THR A 38 0.15 11.58 -4.48
CA THR A 38 1.04 12.23 -3.51
C THR A 38 2.05 11.24 -2.97
N PHE A 39 3.23 11.70 -2.55
CA PHE A 39 4.19 10.87 -1.83
C PHE A 39 4.08 11.10 -0.32
N GLU A 40 3.76 10.06 0.46
CA GLU A 40 3.64 10.14 1.91
C GLU A 40 5.00 9.85 2.57
N LYS A 41 5.51 10.83 3.31
CA LYS A 41 6.91 10.86 3.77
C LYS A 41 7.21 9.82 4.85
N ASN A 42 6.26 9.52 5.72
CA ASN A 42 6.47 8.67 6.88
C ASN A 42 6.44 7.18 6.51
N SER A 43 5.51 6.76 5.64
CA SER A 43 5.43 5.40 5.11
C SER A 43 6.32 5.18 3.88
N LYS A 44 6.74 6.26 3.21
CA LYS A 44 7.52 6.25 1.95
C LYS A 44 6.76 5.57 0.80
N LEU A 45 5.45 5.79 0.74
CA LEU A 45 4.58 5.20 -0.29
C LEU A 45 3.93 6.30 -1.13
N ARG A 46 3.62 5.97 -2.39
CA ARG A 46 2.80 6.81 -3.25
C ARG A 46 1.33 6.52 -2.98
N ILE A 47 0.58 7.57 -2.66
CA ILE A 47 -0.81 7.53 -2.22
C ILE A 47 -1.69 8.22 -3.24
N ARG A 48 -2.78 7.55 -3.59
CA ARG A 48 -3.90 8.09 -4.35
C ARG A 48 -5.05 8.39 -3.41
N ASP A 49 -5.84 9.40 -3.76
CA ASP A 49 -7.07 9.78 -3.03
C ASP A 49 -6.78 9.98 -1.53
N GLN A 50 -5.78 10.82 -1.27
CA GLN A 50 -5.32 11.13 0.07
C GLN A 50 -6.45 11.78 0.89
N LYS A 51 -6.84 11.14 2.00
CA LYS A 51 -7.96 11.52 2.86
C LYS A 51 -7.60 12.53 3.95
N ILE A 52 -6.31 12.65 4.27
CA ILE A 52 -5.79 13.55 5.31
C ILE A 52 -4.59 14.33 4.76
N SER A 53 -4.52 15.63 5.02
CA SER A 53 -3.38 16.43 4.57
C SER A 53 -2.10 16.06 5.32
N ASP A 54 -0.94 16.30 4.70
CA ASP A 54 0.36 16.06 5.34
C ASP A 54 0.48 16.81 6.67
N SER A 55 -0.07 18.03 6.76
CA SER A 55 -0.01 18.86 7.96
C SER A 55 -0.80 18.27 9.14
N GLU A 56 -2.01 17.76 8.88
CA GLU A 56 -2.84 17.09 9.88
C GLU A 56 -2.22 15.76 10.30
N LEU A 57 -1.71 14.98 9.35
CA LEU A 57 -1.02 13.72 9.64
C LEU A 57 0.21 13.96 10.53
N ASN A 58 1.03 14.97 10.21
CA ASN A 58 2.19 15.31 11.02
C ASN A 58 1.81 15.81 12.41
N LEU A 59 0.67 16.50 12.57
CA LEU A 59 0.16 16.90 13.87
C LEU A 59 -0.23 15.68 14.72
N GLN A 60 -0.88 14.69 14.13
CA GLN A 60 -1.27 13.44 14.80
C GLN A 60 -0.05 12.61 15.23
N ILE A 61 0.99 12.57 14.39
CA ILE A 61 2.21 11.79 14.62
C ILE A 61 3.21 12.54 15.52
N LYS A 62 3.12 13.86 15.69
CA LYS A 62 4.13 14.69 16.37
C LYS A 62 4.63 14.15 17.72
N ASN A 63 3.76 13.52 18.50
CA ASN A 63 4.08 12.96 19.82
C ASN A 63 4.08 11.42 19.84
N ALA A 64 4.09 10.78 18.67
CA ALA A 64 4.08 9.33 18.50
C ALA A 64 5.34 8.86 17.78
N GLU A 65 5.89 7.74 18.26
CA GLU A 65 6.95 7.05 17.55
C GLU A 65 6.36 6.20 16.42
N ILE A 66 6.81 6.45 15.19
CA ILE A 66 6.47 5.59 14.06
C ILE A 66 7.25 4.28 14.16
N VAL A 67 6.53 3.16 14.24
CA VAL A 67 7.09 1.81 14.32
C VAL A 67 6.78 1.09 13.02
N SER A 68 7.82 0.81 12.22
CA SER A 68 7.67 0.03 10.99
C SER A 68 7.28 -1.41 11.31
N ILE A 69 6.33 -1.96 10.54
CA ILE A 69 5.93 -3.37 10.65
C ILE A 69 7.13 -4.30 10.51
N CYS A 70 8.08 -3.99 9.62
CA CYS A 70 9.29 -4.80 9.42
C CYS A 70 10.14 -4.93 10.69
N SER A 71 10.20 -3.87 11.52
CA SER A 71 10.94 -3.89 12.78
C SER A 71 10.33 -4.86 13.79
N LEU A 72 9.03 -5.15 13.70
CA LEU A 72 8.34 -6.05 14.62
C LEU A 72 8.71 -7.53 14.41
N SER A 73 9.32 -7.88 13.28
CA SER A 73 9.74 -9.25 12.98
C SER A 73 10.71 -9.85 14.03
N SER A 74 11.55 -9.01 14.64
CA SER A 74 12.53 -9.44 15.66
C SER A 74 11.94 -9.49 17.07
N THR A 75 12.19 -10.58 17.79
CA THR A 75 11.78 -10.77 19.20
C THR A 75 12.26 -9.66 20.12
N GLU A 76 13.45 -9.10 19.88
CA GLU A 76 13.98 -7.99 20.66
C GLU A 76 13.15 -6.71 20.49
N SER A 77 12.67 -6.48 19.27
CA SER A 77 11.86 -5.31 18.94
C SER A 77 10.46 -5.41 19.53
N LYS A 78 9.91 -6.62 19.66
CA LYS A 78 8.66 -6.89 20.38
C LYS A 78 8.78 -6.51 21.86
N ASN A 79 9.83 -7.00 22.52
CA ASN A 79 10.10 -6.69 23.93
C ASN A 79 10.37 -5.19 24.17
N LYS A 80 10.98 -4.50 23.20
CA LYS A 80 11.18 -3.04 23.25
C LYS A 80 9.87 -2.28 23.15
N LEU A 81 8.94 -2.76 22.33
CA LEU A 81 7.63 -2.12 22.15
C LEU A 81 6.76 -2.25 23.41
N THR A 82 6.79 -3.41 24.07
CA THR A 82 6.12 -3.62 25.36
C THR A 82 6.76 -2.77 26.48
N ARG A 83 8.08 -2.60 26.49
CA ARG A 83 8.79 -1.75 27.45
C ARG A 83 8.62 -0.24 27.20
N LYS A 84 8.33 0.16 25.96
CA LYS A 84 8.04 1.54 25.56
C LYS A 84 6.61 1.99 25.87
N ALA A 85 5.82 1.23 26.63
CA ALA A 85 4.43 1.54 26.99
C ALA A 85 4.18 2.94 27.61
N GLN A 86 5.23 3.72 27.92
CA GLN A 86 5.13 5.13 28.31
C GLN A 86 5.07 6.13 27.14
N MET A 87 5.36 5.69 25.90
CA MET A 87 5.37 6.54 24.71
C MET A 87 4.26 6.14 23.75
N ARG A 88 3.63 7.15 23.14
CA ARG A 88 2.63 6.95 22.08
C ARG A 88 3.29 6.29 20.87
N ILE A 89 2.66 5.28 20.29
CA ILE A 89 3.18 4.57 19.12
C ILE A 89 2.22 4.67 17.94
N CYS A 90 2.77 4.66 16.73
CA CYS A 90 2.00 4.66 15.50
C CYS A 90 2.56 3.62 14.53
N ILE A 91 1.71 2.74 14.01
CA ILE A 91 2.09 1.68 13.08
C ILE A 91 1.43 1.95 11.72
N PRO A 92 2.18 2.42 10.71
CA PRO A 92 1.68 2.51 9.35
C PRO A 92 1.64 1.12 8.70
N GLY A 93 0.57 0.84 7.95
CA GLY A 93 0.42 -0.42 7.23
C GLY A 93 -0.61 -0.36 6.11
N VAL A 94 -0.29 -1.02 4.99
CA VAL A 94 -1.22 -1.23 3.88
C VAL A 94 -2.05 -2.48 4.15
N ILE A 95 -3.37 -2.40 4.01
CA ILE A 95 -4.27 -3.54 4.12
C ILE A 95 -4.04 -4.47 2.93
N CYS A 96 -3.47 -5.63 3.16
CA CYS A 96 -3.16 -6.61 2.12
C CYS A 96 -4.26 -7.65 1.91
N ARG A 97 -4.92 -8.06 3.00
CA ARG A 97 -6.03 -9.03 2.97
C ARG A 97 -7.03 -8.72 4.07
N LYS A 98 -8.27 -9.13 3.85
CA LYS A 98 -9.36 -9.04 4.84
C LYS A 98 -10.12 -10.35 4.91
N SER A 99 -10.62 -10.68 6.09
CA SER A 99 -11.57 -11.76 6.28
C SER A 99 -12.50 -11.45 7.45
N SER A 100 -13.78 -11.77 7.29
CA SER A 100 -14.79 -11.62 8.35
C SER A 100 -14.99 -12.94 9.07
N HIS A 101 -15.12 -12.86 10.39
CA HIS A 101 -15.21 -14.01 11.29
C HIS A 101 -16.25 -13.75 12.37
N VAL A 102 -16.71 -14.82 13.02
CA VAL A 102 -17.60 -14.74 14.19
C VAL A 102 -16.84 -15.24 15.42
N SER A 103 -16.83 -14.44 16.48
CA SER A 103 -16.19 -14.78 17.75
C SER A 103 -16.99 -15.85 18.51
N LYS A 104 -16.38 -16.48 19.51
CA LYS A 104 -17.06 -17.44 20.40
C LYS A 104 -18.29 -16.86 21.09
N ALA A 105 -18.33 -15.54 21.27
CA ALA A 105 -19.46 -14.80 21.83
C ALA A 105 -20.54 -14.44 20.79
N GLY A 106 -20.47 -14.97 19.57
CA GLY A 106 -21.43 -14.70 18.49
C GLY A 106 -21.26 -13.34 17.80
N LYS A 107 -20.26 -12.54 18.18
CA LYS A 107 -20.03 -11.21 17.60
C LYS A 107 -19.11 -11.29 16.38
N THR A 108 -19.49 -10.63 15.29
CA THR A 108 -18.68 -10.54 14.07
C THR A 108 -17.47 -9.61 14.27
N TYR A 109 -16.33 -9.99 13.69
CA TYR A 109 -15.09 -9.22 13.70
C TYR A 109 -14.37 -9.35 12.35
N THR A 110 -13.54 -8.37 11.97
CA THR A 110 -12.70 -8.43 10.77
C THR A 110 -11.25 -8.64 11.17
N ARG A 111 -10.61 -9.60 10.52
CA ARG A 111 -9.16 -9.76 10.51
C ARG A 111 -8.60 -9.09 9.26
N MET A 112 -7.70 -8.14 9.44
CA MET A 112 -6.94 -7.49 8.39
C MET A 112 -5.47 -7.90 8.47
N GLU A 113 -4.88 -8.25 7.35
CA GLU A 113 -3.44 -8.50 7.22
C GLU A 113 -2.77 -7.22 6.72
N LEU A 114 -1.79 -6.69 7.46
CA LEU A 114 -1.12 -5.42 7.16
C LEU A 114 0.35 -5.64 6.81
N SER A 115 0.84 -4.90 5.82
CA SER A 115 2.26 -4.88 5.44
C SER A 115 2.81 -3.46 5.33
N SER A 116 4.11 -3.31 5.57
CA SER A 116 4.86 -2.07 5.30
C SER A 116 5.11 -1.86 3.80
N LEU A 117 4.90 -2.89 2.97
CA LEU A 117 5.20 -2.88 1.53
C LEU A 117 6.68 -2.55 1.19
N GLN A 118 7.56 -2.70 2.19
CA GLN A 118 9.00 -2.48 2.05
C GLN A 118 9.66 -3.71 1.41
N PRO A 119 10.64 -3.51 0.50
CA PRO A 119 11.28 -4.59 -0.25
C PRO A 119 12.26 -5.44 0.58
N THR A 120 12.57 -5.03 1.82
CA THR A 120 13.67 -5.57 2.63
C THR A 120 13.35 -6.86 3.39
N LEU A 121 12.08 -7.17 3.64
CA LEU A 121 11.68 -8.39 4.33
C LEU A 121 10.75 -9.24 3.47
N GLU A 122 10.94 -10.56 3.52
CA GLU A 122 10.10 -11.57 2.89
C GLU A 122 8.64 -11.44 3.36
N ASN A 123 7.85 -10.61 2.68
CA ASN A 123 6.38 -10.51 2.83
C ASN A 123 5.90 -10.51 4.29
N PHE A 124 6.64 -9.85 5.19
CA PHE A 124 6.28 -9.84 6.59
C PHE A 124 5.00 -9.03 6.80
N THR A 125 4.03 -9.64 7.47
CA THR A 125 2.72 -9.05 7.73
C THR A 125 2.30 -9.27 9.17
N ILE A 126 1.50 -8.34 9.69
CA ILE A 126 0.87 -8.45 11.01
C ILE A 126 -0.65 -8.53 10.86
N CYS A 127 -1.31 -9.08 11.88
CA CYS A 127 -2.75 -9.27 11.87
C CYS A 127 -3.43 -8.24 12.78
N CYS A 128 -4.24 -7.36 12.21
CA CYS A 128 -5.11 -6.45 12.94
C CYS A 128 -6.50 -7.06 13.10
N PHE A 129 -7.02 -7.07 14.32
CA PHE A 129 -8.35 -7.58 14.63
C PHE A 129 -9.27 -6.44 15.07
N LEU A 130 -10.33 -6.22 14.29
CA LEU A 130 -11.31 -5.17 14.52
C LEU A 130 -12.57 -5.77 15.15
N PHE A 131 -12.93 -5.26 16.32
CA PHE A 131 -14.14 -5.65 17.05
C PHE A 131 -15.05 -4.44 17.27
N GLY A 132 -16.35 -4.70 17.48
CA GLY A 132 -17.32 -3.69 17.93
C GLY A 132 -17.32 -2.43 17.07
N VAL A 133 -17.03 -1.29 17.69
CA VAL A 133 -17.04 0.03 17.02
C VAL A 133 -16.01 0.10 15.90
N CYS A 134 -14.78 -0.38 16.13
CA CYS A 134 -13.72 -0.40 15.11
C CYS A 134 -14.10 -1.28 13.91
N GLN A 135 -14.81 -2.39 14.15
CA GLN A 135 -15.33 -3.25 13.09
C GLN A 135 -16.35 -2.52 12.21
N ASN A 136 -17.24 -1.73 12.82
CA ASN A 136 -18.29 -1.02 12.09
C ASN A 136 -17.73 0.11 11.20
N PHE A 137 -16.74 0.84 11.71
CA PHE A 137 -16.11 1.94 10.96
C PHE A 137 -15.10 1.43 9.91
N TYR A 138 -14.15 0.60 10.32
CA TYR A 138 -13.00 0.23 9.48
C TYR A 138 -13.18 -1.12 8.76
N GLY A 139 -14.14 -1.96 9.12
CA GLY A 139 -14.33 -3.27 8.47
C GLY A 139 -14.59 -3.17 6.97
N LYS A 140 -15.17 -2.04 6.53
CA LYS A 140 -15.48 -1.76 5.12
C LYS A 140 -14.30 -1.21 4.32
N THR A 141 -13.23 -0.76 4.96
CA THR A 141 -12.04 -0.18 4.29
C THR A 141 -11.43 -1.14 3.28
N GLU A 142 -11.10 -0.66 2.09
CA GLU A 142 -10.67 -1.51 0.97
C GLU A 142 -9.25 -2.06 1.14
N VAL A 143 -8.99 -3.21 0.51
CA VAL A 143 -7.63 -3.76 0.38
C VAL A 143 -6.81 -2.82 -0.52
N GLY A 144 -5.54 -2.59 -0.19
CA GLY A 144 -4.68 -1.60 -0.83
C GLY A 144 -4.68 -0.24 -0.12
N THR A 145 -5.53 -0.04 0.88
CA THR A 145 -5.57 1.20 1.66
C THR A 145 -4.43 1.26 2.68
N LEU A 146 -3.69 2.37 2.71
CA LEU A 146 -2.75 2.71 3.77
C LEU A 146 -3.50 3.27 4.98
N ILE A 147 -3.27 2.66 6.14
CA ILE A 147 -3.81 3.08 7.43
C ILE A 147 -2.70 3.29 8.45
N TYR A 148 -2.94 4.21 9.38
CA TYR A 148 -2.08 4.50 10.52
C TYR A 148 -2.82 4.05 11.78
N ILE A 149 -2.21 3.17 12.56
CA ILE A 149 -2.81 2.63 13.80
C ILE A 149 -2.04 3.18 15.00
N PHE A 150 -2.73 3.95 15.82
CA PHE A 150 -2.20 4.58 17.03
C PHE A 150 -2.49 3.72 18.25
N ASP A 151 -1.47 3.55 19.09
CA ASP A 151 -1.53 2.90 20.39
C ASP A 151 -2.33 1.57 20.40
N PRO A 152 -2.11 0.65 19.44
CA PRO A 152 -2.81 -0.62 19.46
C PRO A 152 -2.32 -1.46 20.64
N LYS A 153 -3.22 -2.26 21.21
CA LYS A 153 -2.82 -3.36 22.08
C LYS A 153 -2.16 -4.43 21.22
N ILE A 154 -0.96 -4.86 21.61
CA ILE A 154 -0.17 -5.85 20.89
C ILE A 154 -0.18 -7.16 21.66
N ASP A 155 -0.50 -8.24 20.97
CA ASP A 155 -0.41 -9.61 21.46
C ASP A 155 0.62 -10.35 20.60
N ASP A 156 1.74 -10.69 21.22
CA ASP A 156 2.87 -11.37 20.60
C ASP A 156 3.04 -12.82 21.07
N ASN A 157 2.04 -13.36 21.79
CA ASN A 157 2.06 -14.74 22.26
C ASN A 157 2.06 -15.77 21.12
N ASP A 158 1.64 -15.36 19.93
CA ASP A 158 1.65 -16.21 18.75
C ASP A 158 3.02 -16.14 18.05
N LYS A 159 3.67 -17.31 17.93
CA LYS A 159 4.98 -17.44 17.28
C LYS A 159 4.92 -17.10 15.79
N GLN A 160 3.76 -17.21 15.15
CA GLN A 160 3.62 -17.08 13.70
C GLN A 160 3.25 -15.66 13.27
N HIS A 161 2.37 -14.98 14.00
CA HIS A 161 1.84 -13.68 13.59
C HIS A 161 1.67 -12.75 14.79
N ILE A 162 2.16 -11.52 14.65
CA ILE A 162 1.90 -10.47 15.64
C ILE A 162 0.46 -10.01 15.46
N LYS A 163 -0.29 -9.98 16.56
CA LYS A 163 -1.69 -9.57 16.58
C LYS A 163 -1.79 -8.19 17.21
N ILE A 164 -2.53 -7.31 16.56
CA ILE A 164 -2.79 -5.97 17.08
C ILE A 164 -4.29 -5.73 17.19
N PHE A 165 -4.67 -5.00 18.22
CA PHE A 165 -6.06 -4.69 18.57
C PHE A 165 -6.17 -3.19 18.79
N PRO A 166 -6.80 -2.46 17.85
CA PRO A 166 -7.07 -1.04 18.01
C PRO A 166 -8.03 -0.81 19.19
N ASN A 167 -7.70 0.11 20.08
CA ASN A 167 -8.42 0.31 21.35
C ASN A 167 -9.70 1.14 21.21
N LEU A 168 -9.70 2.12 20.30
CA LEU A 168 -10.76 3.14 20.16
C LEU A 168 -11.10 3.38 18.68
N ALA A 169 -12.25 3.99 18.40
CA ALA A 169 -12.61 4.36 17.03
C ALA A 169 -11.57 5.31 16.42
N ASP A 170 -11.05 6.26 17.19
CA ASP A 170 -10.08 7.26 16.71
C ASP A 170 -8.63 6.75 16.68
N SER A 171 -8.42 5.46 16.98
CA SER A 171 -7.08 4.86 16.96
C SER A 171 -6.59 4.52 15.55
N ILE A 172 -7.44 4.62 14.52
CA ILE A 172 -7.06 4.32 13.13
C ILE A 172 -7.31 5.56 12.28
N ILE A 173 -6.32 5.96 11.49
CA ILE A 173 -6.46 7.02 10.48
C ILE A 173 -6.30 6.39 9.10
N ILE A 174 -7.26 6.63 8.21
CA ILE A 174 -7.18 6.23 6.81
C ILE A 174 -6.40 7.31 6.06
N ILE A 175 -5.33 6.94 5.36
CA ILE A 175 -4.50 7.89 4.60
C ILE A 175 -4.94 7.96 3.15
N GLY A 176 -5.13 6.82 2.49
CA GLY A 176 -5.48 6.73 1.07
C GLY A 176 -5.05 5.41 0.46
N GLU A 177 -5.16 5.26 -0.85
CA GLU A 177 -4.80 4.02 -1.54
C GLU A 177 -3.30 3.99 -1.88
N ALA A 178 -2.60 2.92 -1.51
CA ALA A 178 -1.22 2.70 -1.89
C ALA A 178 -1.15 2.28 -3.36
N VAL A 179 -0.72 3.21 -4.23
CA VAL A 179 -0.67 3.02 -5.69
C VAL A 179 0.18 1.82 -6.08
N ASP A 180 1.23 1.59 -5.31
CA ASP A 180 2.22 0.54 -5.56
C ASP A 180 1.85 -0.83 -4.97
N PHE A 181 0.71 -0.95 -4.29
CA PHE A 181 0.24 -2.24 -3.81
C PHE A 181 -0.14 -3.16 -4.98
N GLY A 182 0.37 -4.39 -4.96
CA GLY A 182 0.07 -5.41 -5.96
C GLY A 182 0.22 -6.84 -5.42
N ILE A 183 -0.23 -7.79 -6.22
CA ILE A 183 -0.02 -9.22 -6.02
C ILE A 183 0.95 -9.72 -7.09
N CYS A 184 1.87 -10.61 -6.70
CA CYS A 184 2.85 -11.19 -7.60
C CYS A 184 2.19 -11.84 -8.82
N LYS A 185 2.68 -11.51 -10.03
CA LYS A 185 2.19 -12.05 -11.31
C LYS A 185 2.70 -13.46 -11.62
N GLY A 186 3.55 -14.04 -10.77
CA GLY A 186 4.13 -15.36 -10.98
C GLY A 186 3.12 -16.50 -10.81
N ILE A 187 3.44 -17.66 -11.40
CA ILE A 187 2.64 -18.89 -11.26
C ILE A 187 3.37 -19.85 -10.31
N VAL A 188 2.64 -20.41 -9.35
CA VAL A 188 3.17 -21.40 -8.41
C VAL A 188 3.31 -22.74 -9.15
N ALA A 189 4.56 -23.17 -9.39
CA ALA A 189 4.82 -24.37 -10.20
C ALA A 189 4.20 -25.65 -9.66
N LYS A 190 4.04 -25.77 -8.33
CA LYS A 190 3.45 -26.97 -7.70
C LYS A 190 1.95 -27.09 -7.91
N THR A 191 1.24 -25.97 -8.01
CA THR A 191 -0.24 -25.95 -7.99
C THR A 191 -0.81 -25.37 -9.28
N SER A 192 0.02 -24.85 -10.17
CA SER A 192 -0.36 -24.13 -11.40
C SER A 192 -1.35 -22.98 -11.17
N LYS A 193 -1.38 -22.43 -9.94
CA LYS A 193 -2.22 -21.28 -9.54
C LYS A 193 -1.40 -19.99 -9.53
N SER A 194 -2.08 -18.85 -9.63
CA SER A 194 -1.46 -17.54 -9.47
C SER A 194 -0.84 -17.39 -8.08
N CYS A 195 0.29 -16.70 -8.00
CA CYS A 195 0.90 -16.35 -6.73
C CYS A 195 -0.04 -15.42 -5.94
N THR A 196 0.00 -15.52 -4.62
CA THR A 196 -0.82 -14.72 -3.70
C THR A 196 0.02 -13.80 -2.82
N LEU A 197 1.34 -13.77 -3.04
CA LEU A 197 2.27 -12.92 -2.30
C LEU A 197 2.12 -11.48 -2.75
N ILE A 198 2.28 -10.56 -1.79
CA ILE A 198 2.21 -9.13 -2.04
C ILE A 198 3.50 -8.63 -2.69
N VAL A 199 3.40 -7.60 -3.52
CA VAL A 199 4.54 -6.96 -4.16
C VAL A 199 4.37 -5.45 -4.14
N ASN A 200 5.49 -4.76 -4.09
CA ASN A 200 5.56 -3.33 -4.34
C ASN A 200 5.85 -3.12 -5.83
N LYS A 201 4.85 -2.69 -6.59
CA LYS A 201 4.93 -2.49 -8.05
C LYS A 201 5.97 -1.45 -8.45
N GLN A 202 6.38 -0.55 -7.55
CA GLN A 202 7.49 0.37 -7.78
C GLN A 202 8.83 -0.35 -7.94
N HIS A 203 9.00 -1.50 -7.25
CA HIS A 203 10.23 -2.28 -7.26
C HIS A 203 10.15 -3.54 -8.15
N GLY A 204 8.95 -3.93 -8.56
CA GLY A 204 8.73 -5.01 -9.52
C GLY A 204 7.39 -5.71 -9.35
N ASP A 205 7.04 -6.50 -10.36
CA ASP A 205 5.77 -7.23 -10.43
C ASP A 205 5.83 -8.65 -9.83
N PHE A 206 7.01 -9.09 -9.39
CA PHE A 206 7.27 -10.46 -8.94
C PHE A 206 7.82 -10.48 -7.51
N CYS A 207 7.38 -11.45 -6.71
CA CYS A 207 7.91 -11.66 -5.38
C CYS A 207 9.33 -12.23 -5.43
N GLN A 208 10.06 -12.13 -4.32
CA GLN A 208 11.44 -12.59 -4.21
C GLN A 208 11.63 -14.05 -4.67
N TYR A 209 10.68 -14.94 -4.36
CA TYR A 209 10.73 -16.33 -4.84
C TYR A 209 10.72 -16.43 -6.36
N HIS A 210 9.82 -15.72 -7.03
CA HIS A 210 9.70 -15.75 -8.49
C HIS A 210 10.85 -15.03 -9.18
N VAL A 211 11.37 -13.95 -8.58
CA VAL A 211 12.60 -13.28 -9.05
C VAL A 211 13.77 -14.24 -8.97
N SER A 212 14.04 -14.85 -7.81
CA SER A 212 15.14 -15.79 -7.63
C SER A 212 15.01 -17.00 -8.57
N LYS A 213 13.79 -17.52 -8.75
CA LYS A 213 13.54 -18.64 -9.66
C LYS A 213 13.88 -18.30 -11.11
N GLU A 214 13.49 -17.12 -11.58
CA GLU A 214 13.80 -16.67 -12.94
C GLU A 214 15.30 -16.43 -13.12
N LEU A 215 15.96 -15.83 -12.13
CA LEU A 215 17.41 -15.66 -12.12
C LEU A 215 18.14 -17.01 -12.19
N HIS A 216 17.71 -18.01 -11.42
CA HIS A 216 18.28 -19.37 -11.49
C HIS A 216 18.06 -20.02 -12.86
N LYS A 217 16.88 -19.84 -13.47
CA LYS A 217 16.59 -20.36 -14.81
C LYS A 217 17.51 -19.73 -15.86
N GLN A 218 17.67 -18.41 -15.83
CA GLN A 218 18.55 -17.70 -16.76
C GLN A 218 20.02 -18.11 -16.62
N LYS A 219 20.50 -18.29 -15.38
CA LYS A 219 21.85 -18.82 -15.11
C LYS A 219 22.04 -20.25 -15.62
N SER A 220 21.01 -21.09 -15.55
CA SER A 220 21.11 -22.48 -16.02
C SER A 220 21.25 -22.60 -17.54
N GLY A 221 20.67 -21.64 -18.30
CA GLY A 221 20.71 -21.61 -19.76
C GLY A 221 21.89 -20.85 -20.39
N ARG A 222 22.75 -20.23 -19.57
CA ARG A 222 23.91 -19.44 -20.01
C ARG A 222 25.14 -19.81 -19.22
N SER A 223 26.03 -20.60 -19.82
CA SER A 223 27.29 -21.05 -19.19
C SER A 223 28.18 -19.89 -18.76
N GLU A 224 28.12 -18.76 -19.44
CA GLU A 224 28.85 -17.53 -19.13
C GLU A 224 28.38 -16.82 -17.85
N LEU A 225 27.16 -17.10 -17.38
CA LEU A 225 26.62 -16.61 -16.10
C LEU A 225 26.83 -17.60 -14.95
N LYS A 226 27.42 -18.78 -15.21
CA LYS A 226 27.86 -19.71 -14.18
C LYS A 226 29.18 -19.21 -13.61
N THR A 227 29.12 -18.30 -12.64
CA THR A 227 30.31 -17.92 -11.88
C THR A 227 30.78 -19.12 -11.06
N HIS A 228 32.03 -19.57 -11.23
CA HIS A 228 32.65 -20.68 -10.48
C HIS A 228 32.81 -20.44 -8.96
N TYR A 229 32.22 -19.36 -8.43
CA TYR A 229 32.22 -18.99 -7.02
C TYR A 229 30.80 -19.10 -6.44
N ASP A 230 30.17 -20.27 -6.56
CA ASP A 230 28.92 -20.58 -5.84
C ASP A 230 29.21 -20.83 -4.34
N LYS A 231 29.68 -19.79 -3.64
CA LYS A 231 29.34 -19.61 -2.23
C LYS A 231 28.08 -18.75 -2.21
N PRO A 232 27.00 -19.15 -1.53
CA PRO A 232 25.77 -18.38 -1.50
C PRO A 232 26.02 -17.05 -0.76
N LEU A 233 26.31 -15.98 -1.49
CA LEU A 233 26.26 -14.62 -0.98
C LEU A 233 24.80 -14.20 -0.87
N LEU A 234 24.09 -14.76 0.12
CA LEU A 234 22.92 -14.24 0.83
C LEU A 234 22.34 -15.35 1.72
N ARG A 235 23.13 -15.84 2.67
CA ARG A 235 22.60 -16.26 3.98
C ARG A 235 23.23 -15.32 5.00
N LEU A 236 22.64 -14.12 5.13
CA LEU A 236 22.90 -13.25 6.29
C LEU A 236 22.30 -13.96 7.52
N SER A 237 23.05 -14.95 8.01
CA SER A 237 23.04 -15.32 9.40
C SER A 237 23.61 -14.10 10.13
N PHE A 238 22.83 -13.51 11.02
CA PHE A 238 23.29 -12.45 11.91
C PHE A 238 24.59 -12.90 12.61
N GLY A 239 25.68 -12.16 12.38
CA GLY A 239 26.98 -12.50 12.93
C GLY A 239 28.11 -11.65 12.35
N GLN A 240 28.18 -10.40 12.81
CA GLN A 240 29.36 -9.53 12.90
C GLN A 240 30.09 -9.06 11.61
N ASN A 241 30.46 -7.77 11.67
CA ASN A 241 31.37 -6.99 10.82
C ASN A 241 30.81 -6.32 9.55
N SER A 242 30.56 -5.02 9.75
CA SER A 242 30.54 -3.94 8.76
C SER A 242 31.87 -3.86 8.00
N ASN A 243 31.77 -3.97 6.67
CA ASN A 243 32.59 -3.31 5.65
C ASN A 243 32.52 -4.19 4.41
N GLN A 244 31.70 -3.81 3.42
CA GLN A 244 31.80 -4.10 1.97
C GLN A 244 30.45 -3.76 1.31
N LEU A 245 30.20 -2.46 1.13
CA LEU A 245 29.09 -1.93 0.35
C LEU A 245 29.66 -0.84 -0.56
N SER A 246 30.31 -1.25 -1.65
CA SER A 246 30.82 -0.32 -2.65
C SER A 246 30.90 -0.89 -4.07
N GLN A 247 30.07 -1.88 -4.43
CA GLN A 247 30.18 -2.47 -5.78
C GLN A 247 28.89 -3.00 -6.43
N PHE A 248 27.71 -2.50 -6.06
CA PHE A 248 26.44 -2.94 -6.68
C PHE A 248 25.64 -1.85 -7.39
N SER A 249 26.26 -0.72 -7.73
CA SER A 249 25.64 0.38 -8.49
C SER A 249 25.78 0.26 -10.02
N GLN A 250 26.38 -0.81 -10.56
CA GLN A 250 26.69 -0.88 -12.02
C GLN A 250 25.90 -1.92 -12.83
N LEU A 251 24.83 -2.51 -12.30
CA LEU A 251 24.05 -3.54 -13.05
C LEU A 251 22.65 -3.11 -13.48
N PHE A 252 22.31 -1.82 -13.37
CA PHE A 252 21.11 -1.27 -13.97
C PHE A 252 21.49 -0.17 -14.95
N PRO A 253 21.31 -0.37 -16.28
CA PRO A 253 21.42 0.75 -17.19
C PRO A 253 20.32 1.76 -16.84
N HIS A 254 20.75 2.96 -16.45
CA HIS A 254 19.89 4.13 -16.40
C HIS A 254 19.25 4.34 -17.78
N SER A 255 17.93 4.55 -17.80
CA SER A 255 17.24 5.05 -18.99
C SER A 255 17.83 6.42 -19.38
N PRO A 256 18.24 6.64 -20.64
CA PRO A 256 18.78 7.93 -21.03
C PRO A 256 17.68 8.99 -21.20
N ASN A 257 18.01 10.18 -20.67
CA ASN A 257 17.60 11.53 -21.03
C ASN A 257 16.22 12.10 -20.63
N VAL A 258 16.24 12.94 -19.59
CA VAL A 258 15.74 14.33 -19.64
C VAL A 258 16.89 15.24 -19.20
N GLN A 259 17.59 15.84 -20.16
CA GLN A 259 18.53 16.94 -19.90
C GLN A 259 17.72 18.22 -19.69
N SER A 260 17.82 18.83 -18.51
CA SER A 260 17.55 20.24 -18.29
C SER A 260 18.88 20.97 -18.24
N GLU A 261 19.21 21.68 -19.33
CA GLU A 261 20.26 22.70 -19.35
C GLU A 261 19.83 23.85 -18.44
N CYS A 262 20.66 24.17 -17.46
CA CYS A 262 20.70 25.50 -16.83
C CYS A 262 22.17 25.87 -16.69
N ASP A 263 22.73 26.39 -17.77
CA ASP A 263 23.99 27.14 -17.72
C ASP A 263 23.71 28.58 -17.29
N ASN A 264 24.41 28.98 -16.23
CA ASN A 264 24.61 30.37 -15.85
C ASN A 264 25.35 31.11 -16.96
N LYS A 265 24.81 32.25 -17.39
CA LYS A 265 25.57 33.45 -17.81
C LYS A 265 24.64 34.66 -17.96
N SER A 266 24.64 35.52 -16.95
CA SER A 266 24.84 36.98 -17.01
C SER A 266 24.75 37.56 -15.61
#